data_AF-A0A955T0H0-F1
#
_entry.id   AF-A0A955T0H0-F1
#
_cell.length_a   1.000
_cell.length_b   1.000
_cell.length_c   1.000
_cell.angle_alpha   90.00
_cell.angle_beta   90.00
_cell.angle_gamma   90.00
#
_symmetry.space_group_name_H-M   'P 1'
#
loop_
_entity.id
_entity.type
_entity.pdbx_description
1 polymer ?
#
loop_
_entity_poly.entity_id
_entity_poly.type
_entity_poly.pdbx_seq_one_letter_code
_entity_poly.pdbx_strand_id
1 'polypeptide(L)' 'TEDGSGIVCHLREVDGKKTDVSFEFQGGKSHRIDEVSVLGNVLVEKLDSLSLGPFEVKFVRVSTD' A
#
# COMPACT_ATOMS: atom_id res chain seq x y z
N THR A 1 -4.17 -16.46 -3.70
CA THR A 1 -3.11 -17.36 -3.19
C THR A 1 -2.40 -16.62 -2.07
N GLU A 2 -2.31 -17.23 -0.89
CA GLU A 2 -1.73 -16.69 0.35
C GLU A 2 -0.19 -16.56 0.26
N ASP A 3 0.36 -16.31 -0.92
CA ASP A 3 1.78 -16.64 -1.19
C ASP A 3 2.73 -15.56 -0.65
N GLY A 4 2.21 -14.48 -0.04
CA GLY A 4 3.00 -13.37 0.48
C GLY A 4 3.84 -12.66 -0.61
N SER A 5 3.60 -12.98 -1.88
CA SER A 5 4.39 -12.53 -3.01
C SER A 5 4.12 -11.06 -3.33
N GLY A 6 5.14 -10.37 -3.80
CA GLY A 6 5.08 -8.95 -4.13
C GLY A 6 6.09 -8.12 -3.35
N ILE A 7 5.91 -6.79 -3.43
CA ILE A 7 6.78 -5.80 -2.80
C ILE A 7 6.00 -5.16 -1.66
N VAL A 8 6.57 -5.14 -0.45
CA VAL A 8 6.00 -4.38 0.67
C VAL A 8 6.65 -3.00 0.72
N CYS A 9 5.82 -1.98 0.60
CA CYS A 9 6.21 -0.58 0.71
C CYS A 9 5.87 -0.05 2.09
N HIS A 10 6.83 0.64 2.71
CA HIS A 10 6.65 1.39 3.95
C HIS A 10 6.44 2.87 3.57
N LEU A 11 5.23 3.38 3.80
CA LEU A 11 4.85 4.76 3.52
C LEU A 11 4.75 5.52 4.84
N ARG A 12 5.39 6.70 4.89
CA ARG A 12 5.39 7.56 6.07
C ARG A 12 5.07 8.99 5.66
N GLU A 13 4.13 9.60 6.36
CA GLU A 13 3.87 11.04 6.28
C GLU A 13 4.96 11.79 7.06
N VAL A 14 5.52 12.86 6.48
CA VAL A 14 6.68 13.57 7.04
C VAL A 14 6.46 15.07 7.28
N ASP A 15 5.37 15.64 6.76
CA ASP A 15 5.06 17.07 6.87
C ASP A 15 4.16 17.38 8.09
N GLY A 16 3.66 16.37 8.79
CA GLY A 16 2.76 16.53 9.94
C GLY A 16 1.34 16.91 9.56
N LYS A 17 0.87 16.54 8.36
CA LYS A 17 -0.48 16.85 7.86
C LYS A 17 -1.17 15.59 7.33
N LYS A 18 -2.50 15.64 7.20
CA LYS A 18 -3.22 14.60 6.47
C LYS A 18 -2.81 14.61 4.99
N THR A 19 -2.44 13.45 4.45
CA THR A 19 -1.98 13.28 3.08
C THR A 19 -2.71 12.12 2.42
N ASP A 20 -3.29 12.36 1.24
CA ASP A 20 -3.92 11.34 0.41
C ASP A 20 -2.97 10.95 -0.74
N VAL A 21 -2.78 9.65 -0.93
CA VAL A 21 -1.85 9.05 -1.92
C VAL A 21 -2.67 8.20 -2.88
N SER A 22 -2.52 8.44 -4.18
CA SER A 22 -3.01 7.56 -5.25
C SER A 22 -1.87 6.77 -5.85
N PHE A 23 -2.17 5.59 -6.37
CA PHE A 23 -1.19 4.74 -7.00
C PHE A 23 -1.39 4.71 -8.52
N GLU A 24 -0.30 4.86 -9.25
CA GLU A 24 -0.28 4.74 -10.71
C GLU A 24 0.84 3.79 -11.12
N PHE A 25 0.52 2.79 -11.92
CA PHE A 25 1.49 1.81 -12.40
C PHE A 25 1.73 2.00 -13.89
N GLN A 26 3.00 2.10 -14.26
CA GLN A 26 3.42 2.15 -15.66
C GLN A 26 3.78 0.73 -16.14
N GLY A 27 2.88 0.11 -16.91
CA GLY A 27 3.10 -1.23 -17.48
C GLY A 27 1.81 -1.94 -17.82
N GLY A 28 1.88 -2.92 -18.75
CA GLY A 28 0.69 -3.66 -19.24
C GLY A 28 0.23 -4.83 -18.34
N LYS A 29 0.82 -5.01 -17.16
CA LYS A 29 0.39 -6.06 -16.21
C LYS A 29 -0.59 -5.49 -15.20
N SER A 30 -1.61 -6.26 -14.85
CA SER A 30 -2.53 -5.90 -13.77
C SER A 30 -1.78 -5.92 -12.44
N HIS A 31 -1.89 -4.83 -11.68
CA HIS A 31 -1.28 -4.69 -10.37
C HIS A 31 -2.38 -4.62 -9.32
N ARG A 32 -2.13 -5.26 -8.18
CA ARG A 32 -2.99 -5.24 -7.01
C ARG A 32 -2.24 -4.60 -5.85
N ILE A 33 -2.93 -3.75 -5.09
CA ILE A 33 -2.41 -3.14 -3.87
C ILE A 33 -3.30 -3.55 -2.71
N ASP A 34 -2.69 -4.07 -1.65
CA ASP A 34 -3.37 -4.35 -0.38
C ASP A 34 -2.71 -3.54 0.74
N GLU A 35 -3.47 -2.95 1.66
CA GLU A 35 -2.91 -2.47 2.93
C GLU A 35 -2.63 -3.68 3.81
N VAL A 36 -1.42 -3.72 4.36
CA VAL A 36 -0.95 -4.83 5.20
C VAL A 36 -0.48 -4.30 6.55
N SER A 37 -0.48 -5.17 7.54
CA SER A 37 0.18 -4.88 8.81
C SER A 37 1.70 -4.92 8.67
N VAL A 38 2.42 -4.51 9.71
CA VAL A 38 3.89 -4.65 9.80
C VAL A 38 4.36 -6.11 9.67
N LEU A 39 3.49 -7.07 9.98
CA LEU A 39 3.76 -8.50 9.83
C LEU A 39 3.39 -9.04 8.43
N GLY A 40 2.85 -8.19 7.55
CA GLY A 40 2.43 -8.56 6.21
C GLY A 40 1.06 -9.23 6.14
N ASN A 41 0.26 -9.18 7.21
CA ASN A 41 -1.13 -9.65 7.17
C ASN A 41 -1.99 -8.62 6.45
N VAL A 42 -2.83 -9.07 5.52
CA VAL A 42 -3.75 -8.18 4.79
C VAL A 42 -4.77 -7.57 5.75
N LEU A 43 -4.89 -6.25 5.71
CA LEU A 43 -5.86 -5.46 6.46
C LEU A 43 -6.98 -4.96 5.54
N VAL A 44 -6.63 -4.50 4.34
CA VAL A 44 -7.57 -4.04 3.32
C VAL A 44 -7.09 -4.52 1.95
N GLU A 45 -8.00 -5.09 1.17
CA GLU A 45 -7.68 -5.59 -0.17
C GLU A 45 -7.98 -4.55 -1.26
N LYS A 46 -7.21 -4.58 -2.35
CA LYS A 46 -7.48 -3.84 -3.60
C LYS A 46 -7.73 -2.34 -3.39
N LEU A 47 -6.73 -1.66 -2.85
CA LEU A 47 -6.75 -0.22 -2.65
C LEU A 47 -6.45 0.55 -3.94
N ASP A 48 -7.30 1.52 -4.24
CA ASP A 48 -7.06 2.54 -5.28
C ASP A 48 -6.27 3.74 -4.73
N SER A 49 -6.43 4.02 -3.43
CA SER A 49 -5.80 5.15 -2.74
C SER A 49 -5.61 4.85 -1.26
N LEU A 50 -4.75 5.64 -0.61
CA LEU A 50 -4.41 5.53 0.80
C LEU A 50 -4.35 6.91 1.45
N SER A 51 -4.96 7.06 2.62
CA SER A 51 -4.86 8.27 3.43
C SER A 51 -3.93 8.02 4.62
N LEU A 52 -3.01 8.95 4.87
CA LEU A 52 -2.14 8.97 6.04
C LEU A 52 -2.45 10.22 6.88
N GLY A 53 -2.61 10.04 8.18
CA GLY A 53 -2.61 11.12 9.16
C GLY A 53 -1.22 11.70 9.42
N PRO A 54 -1.12 12.78 10.21
CA PRO A 54 0.15 13.39 10.61
C PRO A 54 1.13 12.37 11.21
N PHE A 55 2.30 12.25 10.60
CA PHE A 55 3.38 11.32 10.94
C PHE A 55 2.99 9.84 10.95
N GLU A 56 1.84 9.49 10.37
CA GLU A 56 1.37 8.12 10.31
C GLU A 56 2.25 7.27 9.41
N VAL A 57 2.38 6.00 9.78
CA VAL A 57 3.07 4.96 9.03
C VAL A 57 2.06 3.93 8.58
N LYS A 58 2.07 3.60 7.30
CA LYS A 58 1.26 2.54 6.71
C LYS A 58 2.11 1.64 5.84
N PHE A 59 1.69 0.38 5.70
CA PHE A 59 2.34 -0.61 4.85
C PHE A 59 1.37 -1.04 3.76
N VAL A 60 1.85 -1.09 2.53
CA VAL A 60 1.09 -1.62 1.39
C VAL A 60 1.89 -2.69 0.70
N ARG A 61 1.23 -3.77 0.26
CA ARG A 61 1.81 -4.80 -0.59
C ARG A 61 1.35 -4.56 -2.02
N VAL A 62 2.30 -4.47 -2.94
CA VAL A 62 2.06 -4.44 -4.38
C VAL A 62 2.36 -5.83 -4.96
N SER A 63 1.38 -6.45 -5.58
CA SER A 63 1.51 -7.72 -6.29
C SER A 63 1.06 -7.58 -7.75
N THR A 64 1.49 -8.52 -8.59
CA THR A 64 0.86 -8.74 -9.89
C THR A 64 -0.20 -9.81 -9.71
N ASP A 65 -1.42 -9.56 -10.20
CA ASP A 65 -2.43 -10.60 -10.32
C ASP A 65 -2.03 -11.67 -11.36
#